data_AF-A0A2S2ND02-F1
#
_entry.id   AF-A0A2S2ND02-F1
#
_cell.length_a   1.000
_cell.length_b   1.000
_cell.length_c   1.000
_cell.angle_alpha   90.00
_cell.angle_beta   90.00
_cell.angle_gamma   90.00
#
_symmetry.space_group_name_H-M   'P 1'
#
loop_
_entity.id
_entity.type
_entity.pdbx_description
1 polymer ?
#
loop_
_entity_poly.entity_id
_entity_poly.type
_entity_poly.pdbx_seq_one_letter_code
_entity_poly.pdbx_strand_id
1 'polypeptide(L)'
;KTSSAKILDNDVFWPKVEKLINILEPISIWIKTLESETSNLSDVVCAFHQIEKKIKTSVSVSKDLQRILLCIEKRRKMATEQIHLAAHLLDPRYKGKYLTKEESVDASQFIYSLANYINLHQADVLCDLANYRTNSGLWARDFVWNCLNTKSDNNQMSIITWWNGICSSTNLATVATAILQCPPTSASTERSFSTYGLVHAAKRNRLTTDRASKLVYVKHNLKLQKSNDGEDLEWSEDNNLEINSSENEEDELLEEEEDIDIDPDETESIFQAANNKHK
;
A
#
# COMPACT_ATOMS: atom_id res chain seq x y z
N LYS A 1 49.30 -4.39 6.38
CA LYS A 1 47.92 -4.91 6.25
C LYS A 1 46.97 -3.73 6.29
N THR A 2 46.22 -3.51 5.22
CA THR A 2 45.28 -2.40 5.00
C THR A 2 44.26 -2.30 6.14
N SER A 3 43.88 -1.07 6.50
CA SER A 3 42.98 -0.74 7.62
C SER A 3 41.68 -1.58 7.64
N SER A 4 41.16 -1.93 6.47
CA SER A 4 39.99 -2.78 6.25
C SER A 4 40.15 -4.22 6.75
N ALA A 5 41.34 -4.81 6.64
CA ALA A 5 41.59 -6.17 7.15
C ALA A 5 41.50 -6.24 8.69
N LYS A 6 41.90 -5.16 9.40
CA LYS A 6 41.82 -5.09 10.87
C LYS A 6 40.39 -4.95 11.40
N ILE A 7 39.47 -4.43 10.59
CA ILE A 7 38.05 -4.27 10.97
C ILE A 7 37.32 -5.59 10.80
N LEU A 8 37.63 -6.34 9.74
CA LEU A 8 37.01 -7.64 9.45
C LEU A 8 37.51 -8.75 10.40
N ASP A 9 38.75 -8.66 10.88
CA ASP A 9 39.34 -9.57 11.88
C ASP A 9 38.96 -9.20 13.33
N ASN A 10 38.02 -8.27 13.54
CA ASN A 10 37.59 -7.86 14.88
C ASN A 10 36.44 -8.74 15.39
N ASP A 11 36.68 -9.51 16.45
CA ASP A 11 35.70 -10.41 17.09
C ASP A 11 34.42 -9.70 17.58
N VAL A 12 34.42 -8.37 17.69
CA VAL A 12 33.27 -7.54 18.10
C VAL A 12 32.49 -7.00 16.91
N PHE A 13 33.07 -6.96 15.71
CA PHE A 13 32.44 -6.38 14.52
C PHE A 13 31.24 -7.21 14.06
N TRP A 14 31.43 -8.51 13.82
CA TRP A 14 30.39 -9.39 13.31
C TRP A 14 29.18 -9.52 14.25
N PRO A 15 29.33 -9.67 15.59
CA PRO A 15 28.19 -9.65 16.51
C PRO A 15 27.39 -8.33 16.48
N LYS A 16 28.05 -7.20 16.22
CA LYS A 16 27.35 -5.91 16.05
C LYS A 16 26.56 -5.86 14.75
N VAL A 17 27.12 -6.37 13.66
CA VAL A 17 26.43 -6.48 12.35
C VAL A 17 25.22 -7.39 12.47
N GLU A 18 25.38 -8.55 13.10
CA GLU A 18 24.28 -9.50 13.34
C GLU A 18 23.15 -8.86 14.16
N LYS A 19 23.51 -8.11 15.22
CA LYS A 19 22.53 -7.33 15.99
C LYS A 19 21.77 -6.31 15.13
N LEU A 20 22.45 -5.62 14.21
CA LEU A 20 21.81 -4.67 13.30
C LEU A 20 20.88 -5.37 12.31
N ILE A 21 21.29 -6.50 11.75
CA ILE A 21 20.46 -7.32 10.87
C ILE A 21 19.18 -7.73 11.60
N ASN A 22 19.27 -8.23 12.82
CA ASN A 22 18.11 -8.63 13.63
C ASN A 22 17.13 -7.47 13.91
N ILE A 23 17.62 -6.23 13.98
CA ILE A 23 16.77 -5.04 14.16
C ILE A 23 16.10 -4.63 12.83
N LEU A 24 16.83 -4.71 11.71
CA LEU A 24 16.36 -4.23 10.39
C LEU A 24 15.52 -5.26 9.64
N GLU A 25 15.75 -6.55 9.86
CA GLU A 25 15.00 -7.66 9.24
C GLU A 25 13.48 -7.51 9.38
N PRO A 26 12.89 -7.31 10.57
CA PRO A 26 11.43 -7.16 10.69
C PRO A 26 10.89 -5.96 9.92
N ILE A 27 11.66 -4.88 9.82
CA ILE A 27 11.28 -3.68 9.07
C ILE A 27 11.29 -3.99 7.56
N SER A 28 12.36 -4.62 7.07
CA SER A 28 12.50 -5.02 5.67
C SER A 28 11.38 -5.97 5.21
N ILE A 29 11.03 -6.95 6.05
CA ILE A 29 9.92 -7.87 5.77
C ILE A 29 8.61 -7.09 5.60
N TRP A 30 8.30 -6.19 6.52
CA TRP A 30 7.04 -5.45 6.47
C TRP A 30 6.97 -4.41 5.36
N ILE A 31 8.09 -3.79 4.98
CA ILE A 31 8.15 -2.92 3.80
C ILE A 31 7.74 -3.73 2.56
N LYS A 32 8.39 -4.88 2.32
CA LYS A 32 8.06 -5.75 1.18
C LYS A 32 6.61 -6.23 1.19
N THR A 33 6.08 -6.56 2.37
CA THR A 33 4.69 -6.98 2.51
C THR A 33 3.72 -5.85 2.16
N LEU A 34 3.96 -4.62 2.65
CA LEU A 34 3.07 -3.47 2.40
C LEU A 34 3.17 -2.94 0.96
N GLU A 35 4.29 -3.15 0.28
CA GLU A 35 4.48 -2.82 -1.13
C GLU A 35 3.87 -3.86 -2.09
N SER A 36 3.44 -5.02 -1.57
CA SER A 36 2.81 -6.08 -2.37
C SER A 36 1.44 -5.65 -2.92
N GLU A 37 0.99 -6.28 -4.02
CA GLU A 37 -0.33 -6.00 -4.63
C GLU A 37 -1.51 -6.50 -3.77
N THR A 38 -1.24 -7.40 -2.83
CA THR A 38 -2.25 -8.00 -1.94
C THR A 38 -2.35 -7.34 -0.58
N SER A 39 -1.58 -6.27 -0.35
CA SER A 39 -1.56 -5.59 0.94
C SER A 39 -2.81 -4.74 1.15
N ASN A 40 -3.28 -4.68 2.40
CA ASN A 40 -4.42 -3.88 2.79
C ASN A 40 -4.01 -2.77 3.75
N LEU A 41 -4.77 -1.68 3.77
CA LEU A 41 -4.58 -0.58 4.72
C LEU A 41 -4.59 -1.03 6.19
N SER A 42 -5.36 -2.09 6.48
CA SER A 42 -5.45 -2.73 7.79
C SER A 42 -4.14 -3.36 8.27
N ASP A 43 -3.23 -3.69 7.36
CA ASP A 43 -1.95 -4.33 7.68
C ASP A 43 -0.97 -3.35 8.35
N VAL A 44 -1.12 -2.03 8.16
CA VAL A 44 -0.20 -1.01 8.67
C VAL A 44 -0.09 -1.03 10.20
N VAL A 45 -1.23 -1.10 10.89
CA VAL A 45 -1.26 -1.19 12.36
C VAL A 45 -0.61 -2.49 12.84
N CYS A 46 -0.89 -3.60 12.14
CA CYS A 46 -0.29 -4.89 12.41
C CYS A 46 1.23 -4.87 12.22
N ALA A 47 1.71 -4.20 11.18
CA ALA A 47 3.11 -4.07 10.84
C ALA A 47 3.90 -3.42 11.98
N PHE A 48 3.46 -2.25 12.45
CA PHE A 48 4.11 -1.56 13.55
C PHE A 48 4.12 -2.39 14.84
N HIS A 49 2.98 -3.02 15.18
CA HIS A 49 2.91 -3.88 16.36
C HIS A 49 3.90 -5.06 16.29
N GLN A 50 3.98 -5.73 15.13
CA GLN A 50 4.87 -6.87 14.96
C GLN A 50 6.35 -6.48 14.91
N ILE A 51 6.69 -5.35 14.29
CA ILE A 51 8.05 -4.79 14.29
C ILE A 51 8.48 -4.51 15.74
N GLU A 52 7.65 -3.79 16.49
CA GLU A 52 7.93 -3.46 17.88
C GLU A 52 8.11 -4.71 18.74
N LYS A 53 7.21 -5.71 18.57
CA LYS A 53 7.30 -7.00 19.27
C LYS A 53 8.61 -7.73 18.96
N LYS A 54 8.97 -7.88 17.68
CA LYS A 54 10.19 -8.59 17.25
C LYS A 54 11.47 -7.89 17.75
N ILE A 55 11.49 -6.56 17.76
CA ILE A 55 12.64 -5.78 18.25
C ILE A 55 12.77 -5.90 19.78
N LYS A 56 11.66 -5.87 20.52
CA LYS A 56 11.67 -6.10 21.98
C LYS A 56 12.16 -7.50 22.36
N THR A 57 11.89 -8.52 21.52
CA THR A 57 12.33 -9.89 21.81
C THR A 57 13.76 -10.19 21.39
N SER A 58 14.31 -9.49 20.39
CA SER A 58 15.64 -9.76 19.82
C SER A 58 16.79 -9.00 20.49
N VAL A 59 16.49 -7.95 21.26
CA VAL A 59 17.52 -7.05 21.83
C VAL A 59 17.38 -6.95 23.34
N SER A 60 18.46 -7.22 24.07
CA SER A 60 18.53 -6.99 25.52
C SER A 60 18.28 -5.51 25.87
N VAL A 61 17.60 -5.27 26.99
CA VAL A 61 17.24 -3.92 27.46
C VAL A 61 18.48 -3.05 27.56
N SER A 62 18.58 -2.06 26.67
CA SER A 62 19.67 -1.07 26.64
C SER A 62 19.12 0.32 26.33
N LYS A 63 19.92 1.36 26.58
CA LYS A 63 19.59 2.73 26.17
C LYS A 63 19.37 2.83 24.65
N ASP A 64 20.10 2.03 23.87
CA ASP A 64 19.94 2.00 22.41
C ASP A 64 18.59 1.42 21.99
N LEU A 65 18.12 0.36 22.67
CA LEU A 65 16.79 -0.21 22.43
C LEU A 65 15.69 0.82 22.67
N GLN A 66 15.79 1.59 23.75
CA GLN A 66 14.82 2.66 24.03
C GLN A 66 14.82 3.72 22.93
N ARG A 67 15.99 4.11 22.41
CA ARG A 67 16.09 5.05 21.27
C ARG A 67 15.44 4.48 20.01
N ILE A 68 15.65 3.20 19.72
CA ILE A 68 15.05 2.53 18.56
C ILE A 68 13.52 2.50 18.68
N LEU A 69 12.99 2.09 19.85
CA LEU A 69 11.55 2.06 20.09
C LEU A 69 10.92 3.46 19.98
N LEU A 70 11.60 4.50 20.47
CA LEU A 70 11.15 5.88 20.28
C LEU A 70 11.10 6.29 18.80
N CYS A 71 12.08 5.89 18.00
CA CYS A 71 12.07 6.14 16.55
C CYS A 71 10.91 5.42 15.85
N ILE A 72 10.62 4.17 16.23
CA ILE A 72 9.49 3.40 15.69
C ILE A 72 8.18 4.06 16.06
N GLU A 73 8.00 4.47 17.31
CA GLU A 73 6.77 5.13 17.76
C GLU A 73 6.56 6.48 17.06
N LYS A 74 7.64 7.27 16.89
CA LYS A 74 7.59 8.51 16.11
C LYS A 74 7.18 8.24 14.66
N ARG A 75 7.70 7.18 14.05
CA ARG A 75 7.33 6.79 12.68
C ARG A 75 5.90 6.28 12.60
N ARG A 76 5.43 5.51 13.59
CA ARG A 76 4.05 5.02 13.67
C ARG A 76 3.07 6.19 13.67
N LYS A 77 3.31 7.19 14.52
CA LYS A 77 2.48 8.40 14.59
C LYS A 77 2.48 9.24 13.31
N MET A 78 3.59 9.25 12.58
CA MET A 78 3.67 9.93 11.27
C MET A 78 2.90 9.17 10.19
N ALA A 79 2.96 7.84 10.18
CA ALA A 79 2.42 7.01 9.11
C ALA A 79 0.99 6.50 9.35
N THR A 80 0.51 6.54 10.59
CA THR A 80 -0.79 5.97 10.97
C THR A 80 -1.79 7.09 11.25
N GLU A 81 -2.82 7.13 10.42
CA GLU A 81 -3.98 8.03 10.55
C GLU A 81 -5.24 7.26 10.94
N GLN A 82 -6.32 7.97 11.28
CA GLN A 82 -7.59 7.37 11.71
C GLN A 82 -8.17 6.35 10.71
N ILE A 83 -7.95 6.56 9.40
CA ILE A 83 -8.36 5.62 8.35
C ILE A 83 -7.68 4.25 8.50
N HIS A 84 -6.43 4.20 8.95
CA HIS A 84 -5.70 2.95 9.19
C HIS A 84 -6.25 2.21 10.41
N LEU A 85 -6.61 2.97 11.46
CA LEU A 85 -7.25 2.42 12.66
C LEU A 85 -8.62 1.83 12.31
N ALA A 86 -9.41 2.55 11.51
CA ALA A 86 -10.70 2.10 11.01
C ALA A 86 -10.56 0.85 10.12
N ALA A 87 -9.61 0.84 9.18
CA ALA A 87 -9.31 -0.32 8.35
C ALA A 87 -8.96 -1.55 9.21
N HIS A 88 -8.08 -1.38 10.21
CA HIS A 88 -7.68 -2.45 11.11
C HIS A 88 -8.82 -2.96 12.01
N LEU A 89 -9.76 -2.08 12.37
CA LEU A 89 -10.96 -2.45 13.11
C LEU A 89 -11.93 -3.25 12.24
N LEU A 90 -12.10 -2.87 10.97
CA LEU A 90 -13.03 -3.47 10.01
C LEU A 90 -12.48 -4.71 9.30
N ASP A 91 -11.18 -4.99 9.40
CA ASP A 91 -10.60 -6.22 8.89
C ASP A 91 -10.96 -7.41 9.79
N PRO A 92 -11.66 -8.44 9.29
CA PRO A 92 -12.01 -9.65 10.03
C PRO A 92 -10.83 -10.40 10.65
N ARG A 93 -9.63 -10.30 10.05
CA ARG A 93 -8.41 -10.95 10.53
C ARG A 93 -7.90 -10.31 11.82
N TYR A 94 -8.18 -9.03 12.01
CA TYR A 94 -7.63 -8.23 13.10
C TYR A 94 -8.68 -7.81 14.13
N LYS A 95 -9.86 -7.35 13.69
CA LYS A 95 -10.95 -6.87 14.57
C LYS A 95 -10.45 -5.92 15.69
N GLY A 96 -9.47 -5.08 15.38
CA GLY A 96 -8.88 -4.15 16.35
C GLY A 96 -7.95 -4.76 17.41
N LYS A 97 -7.43 -5.99 17.22
CA LYS A 97 -6.57 -6.73 18.19
C LYS A 97 -5.32 -5.97 18.67
N TYR A 98 -4.88 -4.94 17.96
CA TYR A 98 -3.71 -4.13 18.32
C TYR A 98 -4.02 -2.64 18.57
N LEU A 99 -5.30 -2.27 18.62
CA LEU A 99 -5.70 -0.91 18.91
C LEU A 99 -5.83 -0.70 20.42
N THR A 100 -5.45 0.48 20.90
CA THR A 100 -5.84 0.93 22.24
C THR A 100 -7.35 1.22 22.29
N LYS A 101 -7.86 1.47 23.50
CA LYS A 101 -9.27 1.84 23.68
C LYS A 101 -9.56 3.17 22.99
N GLU A 102 -8.63 4.11 23.11
CA GLU A 102 -8.69 5.44 22.49
C GLU A 102 -8.64 5.32 20.97
N GLU A 103 -7.69 4.56 20.41
CA GLU A 103 -7.61 4.31 18.97
C GLU A 103 -8.86 3.62 18.41
N SER A 104 -9.49 2.74 19.19
CA SER A 104 -10.76 2.11 18.81
C SER A 104 -11.92 3.10 18.76
N VAL A 105 -11.90 4.11 19.63
CA VAL A 105 -12.89 5.21 19.61
C VAL A 105 -12.64 6.11 18.39
N ASP A 106 -11.39 6.49 18.13
CA ASP A 106 -11.01 7.29 16.96
C ASP A 106 -11.39 6.59 15.65
N ALA A 107 -11.13 5.28 15.55
CA ALA A 107 -11.55 4.46 14.43
C ALA A 107 -13.08 4.49 14.23
N SER A 108 -13.84 4.38 15.32
CA SER A 108 -15.31 4.41 15.28
C SER A 108 -15.84 5.81 14.89
N GLN A 109 -15.18 6.87 15.36
CA GLN A 109 -15.50 8.25 14.98
C GLN A 109 -15.24 8.51 13.50
N PHE A 110 -14.14 7.99 12.97
CA PHE A 110 -13.84 8.08 11.53
C PHE A 110 -14.91 7.35 10.69
N ILE A 111 -15.28 6.13 11.09
CA ILE A 111 -16.37 5.36 10.45
C ILE A 111 -17.69 6.14 10.45
N TYR A 112 -18.04 6.75 11.58
CA TYR A 112 -19.23 7.61 11.70
C TYR A 112 -19.18 8.81 10.75
N SER A 113 -18.02 9.47 10.67
CA SER A 113 -17.82 10.66 9.84
C SER A 113 -17.88 10.31 8.35
N LEU A 114 -17.27 9.18 7.97
CA LEU A 114 -17.32 8.68 6.60
C LEU A 114 -18.73 8.27 6.21
N ALA A 115 -19.47 7.58 7.09
CA ALA A 115 -20.87 7.23 6.86
C ALA A 115 -21.73 8.46 6.55
N ASN A 116 -21.53 9.56 7.29
CA ASN A 116 -22.19 10.84 7.02
C ASN A 116 -21.81 11.40 5.64
N TYR A 117 -20.52 11.37 5.29
CA TYR A 117 -20.03 11.86 4.00
C TYR A 117 -20.64 11.11 2.81
N ILE A 118 -20.83 9.79 2.93
CA ILE A 118 -21.45 8.96 1.88
C ILE A 118 -22.98 8.86 1.98
N ASN A 119 -23.62 9.73 2.77
CA ASN A 119 -25.07 9.81 2.96
C ASN A 119 -25.74 8.53 3.48
N LEU A 120 -25.07 7.80 4.38
CA LEU A 120 -25.68 6.69 5.12
C LEU A 120 -26.18 7.13 6.49
N HIS A 121 -27.24 6.47 6.98
CA HIS A 121 -27.71 6.65 8.35
C HIS A 121 -26.67 6.14 9.34
N GLN A 122 -26.06 7.07 10.09
CA GLN A 122 -24.92 6.79 10.94
C GLN A 122 -25.29 5.89 12.13
N ALA A 123 -26.53 6.01 12.63
CA ALA A 123 -27.05 5.15 13.68
C ALA A 123 -27.05 3.67 13.25
N ASP A 124 -27.46 3.37 12.02
CA ASP A 124 -27.48 2.01 11.49
C ASP A 124 -26.07 1.46 11.32
N VAL A 125 -25.14 2.28 10.80
CA VAL A 125 -23.72 1.90 10.67
C VAL A 125 -23.10 1.61 12.04
N LEU A 126 -23.41 2.40 13.07
CA LEU A 126 -22.92 2.16 14.43
C LEU A 126 -23.54 0.92 15.07
N CYS A 127 -24.83 0.66 14.83
CA CYS A 127 -25.50 -0.58 15.24
C CYS A 127 -24.85 -1.80 14.59
N ASP A 128 -24.61 -1.74 13.27
CA ASP A 128 -23.90 -2.77 12.52
C ASP A 128 -22.47 -2.96 13.05
N LEU A 129 -21.75 -1.88 13.32
CA LEU A 129 -20.40 -1.93 13.90
C LEU A 129 -20.40 -2.58 15.28
N ALA A 130 -21.39 -2.27 16.12
CA ALA A 130 -21.53 -2.90 17.43
C ALA A 130 -21.84 -4.40 17.30
N ASN A 131 -22.73 -4.78 16.39
CA ASN A 131 -23.06 -6.17 16.09
C ASN A 131 -21.83 -6.92 15.57
N TYR A 132 -21.06 -6.34 14.65
CA TYR A 132 -19.81 -6.90 14.12
C TYR A 132 -18.78 -7.14 15.23
N ARG A 133 -18.55 -6.13 16.08
CA ARG A 133 -17.56 -6.22 17.18
C ARG A 133 -17.95 -7.20 18.27
N THR A 134 -19.24 -7.38 18.52
CA THR A 134 -19.77 -8.30 19.54
C THR A 134 -20.07 -9.70 18.99
N ASN A 135 -19.85 -9.93 17.69
CA ASN A 135 -20.29 -11.13 16.98
C ASN A 135 -21.79 -11.42 17.20
N SER A 136 -22.62 -10.38 17.10
CA SER A 136 -24.08 -10.45 17.23
C SER A 136 -24.76 -10.33 15.85
N GLY A 137 -26.05 -10.67 15.78
CA GLY A 137 -26.84 -10.54 14.56
C GLY A 137 -26.34 -11.44 13.43
N LEU A 138 -26.02 -10.85 12.26
CA LEU A 138 -25.45 -11.57 11.12
C LEU A 138 -24.15 -12.29 11.49
N TRP A 139 -23.28 -11.60 12.24
CA TRP A 139 -21.94 -12.05 12.61
C TRP A 139 -21.91 -13.10 13.73
N ALA A 140 -23.07 -13.42 14.33
CA ALA A 140 -23.20 -14.53 15.27
C ALA A 140 -23.19 -15.90 14.57
N ARG A 141 -23.40 -15.94 13.26
CA ARG A 141 -23.54 -17.19 12.50
C ARG A 141 -22.17 -17.66 12.01
N ASP A 142 -21.75 -18.86 12.40
CA ASP A 142 -20.42 -19.39 12.08
C ASP A 142 -20.09 -19.44 10.58
N PHE A 143 -21.08 -19.71 9.73
CA PHE A 143 -20.87 -19.78 8.28
C PHE A 143 -20.31 -18.48 7.69
N VAL A 144 -20.62 -17.33 8.31
CA VAL A 144 -20.12 -16.01 7.89
C VAL A 144 -18.60 -15.96 7.99
N TRP A 145 -18.01 -16.65 8.96
CA TRP A 145 -16.57 -16.67 9.20
C TRP A 145 -15.85 -17.80 8.48
N ASN A 146 -16.53 -18.91 8.21
CA ASN A 146 -15.93 -20.07 7.57
C ASN A 146 -15.28 -19.73 6.23
N CYS A 147 -15.89 -18.86 5.42
CA CYS A 147 -15.37 -18.43 4.12
C CYS A 147 -14.01 -17.71 4.20
N LEU A 148 -13.69 -17.08 5.34
CA LEU A 148 -12.39 -16.43 5.57
C LEU A 148 -11.33 -17.43 6.07
N ASN A 149 -11.77 -18.48 6.76
CA ASN A 149 -10.90 -19.45 7.45
C ASN A 149 -10.56 -20.68 6.58
N THR A 150 -11.36 -20.97 5.55
CA THR A 150 -11.12 -22.10 4.64
C THR A 150 -9.91 -21.81 3.75
N LYS A 151 -8.75 -22.35 4.13
CA LYS A 151 -7.56 -22.45 3.27
C LYS A 151 -7.78 -23.60 2.27
N SER A 152 -8.63 -23.39 1.29
CA SER A 152 -8.63 -24.24 0.08
C SER A 152 -7.43 -23.81 -0.77
N ASP A 153 -6.73 -24.79 -1.37
CA ASP A 153 -5.40 -24.75 -2.02
C ASP A 153 -5.19 -23.76 -3.20
N ASN A 154 -5.75 -22.54 -3.14
CA ASN A 154 -5.42 -21.31 -3.92
C ASN A 154 -6.56 -20.28 -3.92
N ASN A 155 -7.63 -20.46 -3.14
CA ASN A 155 -8.83 -19.61 -3.23
C ASN A 155 -9.26 -19.05 -1.88
N GLN A 156 -8.35 -18.31 -1.22
CA GLN A 156 -8.72 -17.52 -0.05
C GLN A 156 -9.57 -16.32 -0.50
N MET A 157 -10.78 -16.21 0.04
CA MET A 157 -11.66 -15.07 -0.24
C MET A 157 -11.01 -13.77 0.23
N SER A 158 -10.94 -12.76 -0.65
CA SER A 158 -10.45 -11.43 -0.27
C SER A 158 -11.40 -10.79 0.75
N ILE A 159 -10.87 -9.94 1.63
CA ILE A 159 -11.68 -9.24 2.64
C ILE A 159 -12.75 -8.36 1.97
N ILE A 160 -12.41 -7.73 0.86
CA ILE A 160 -13.33 -6.88 0.08
C ILE A 160 -14.47 -7.74 -0.48
N THR A 161 -14.15 -8.92 -1.03
CA THR A 161 -15.16 -9.88 -1.50
C THR A 161 -16.05 -10.37 -0.36
N TRP A 162 -15.51 -10.56 0.83
CA TRP A 162 -16.28 -10.96 2.01
C TRP A 162 -17.29 -9.87 2.42
N TRP A 163 -16.86 -8.61 2.49
CA TRP A 163 -17.74 -7.47 2.77
C TRP A 163 -18.83 -7.31 1.71
N ASN A 164 -18.47 -7.35 0.43
CA ASN A 164 -19.39 -7.18 -0.70
C ASN A 164 -20.27 -8.40 -1.00
N GLY A 165 -19.89 -9.59 -0.53
CA GLY A 165 -20.62 -10.83 -0.78
C GLY A 165 -21.50 -11.21 0.40
N ILE A 166 -20.86 -11.51 1.54
CA ILE A 166 -21.52 -12.10 2.72
C ILE A 166 -22.18 -11.03 3.59
N CYS A 167 -21.57 -9.84 3.70
CA CYS A 167 -22.05 -8.76 4.56
C CYS A 167 -22.74 -7.62 3.80
N SER A 168 -23.02 -7.79 2.51
CA SER A 168 -23.52 -6.76 1.59
C SER A 168 -24.84 -6.12 2.02
N SER A 169 -25.65 -6.80 2.82
CA SER A 169 -26.92 -6.29 3.34
C SER A 169 -26.76 -5.27 4.49
N THR A 170 -25.54 -5.00 4.95
CA THR A 170 -25.26 -4.10 6.08
C THR A 170 -24.75 -2.75 5.60
N ASN A 171 -25.16 -1.66 6.25
CA ASN A 171 -24.67 -0.33 5.91
C ASN A 171 -23.16 -0.20 6.21
N LEU A 172 -22.69 -0.96 7.19
CA LEU A 172 -21.26 -1.07 7.50
C LEU A 172 -20.43 -1.62 6.33
N ALA A 173 -20.96 -2.54 5.51
CA ALA A 173 -20.22 -3.11 4.39
C ALA A 173 -19.82 -2.07 3.34
N THR A 174 -20.69 -1.10 3.07
CA THR A 174 -20.39 0.02 2.17
C THR A 174 -19.23 0.85 2.70
N VAL A 175 -19.24 1.19 3.99
CA VAL A 175 -18.15 1.95 4.63
C VAL A 175 -16.86 1.14 4.68
N ALA A 176 -16.94 -0.14 5.04
CA ALA A 176 -15.77 -1.02 5.13
C ALA A 176 -15.11 -1.23 3.77
N THR A 177 -15.90 -1.42 2.72
CA THR A 177 -15.39 -1.55 1.35
C THR A 177 -14.68 -0.28 0.91
N ALA A 178 -15.26 0.89 1.15
CA ALA A 178 -14.64 2.18 0.80
C ALA A 178 -13.27 2.38 1.49
N ILE A 179 -13.15 1.99 2.77
CA ILE A 179 -11.90 2.12 3.51
C ILE A 179 -10.87 1.06 3.07
N LEU A 180 -11.28 -0.20 2.89
CA LEU A 180 -10.37 -1.32 2.66
C LEU A 180 -9.86 -1.42 1.21
N GLN A 181 -10.50 -0.71 0.27
CA GLN A 181 -10.04 -0.56 -1.11
C GLN A 181 -8.89 0.44 -1.26
N CYS A 182 -8.63 1.28 -0.25
CA CYS A 182 -7.51 2.21 -0.29
C CYS A 182 -6.18 1.44 -0.21
N PRO A 183 -5.24 1.66 -1.16
CA PRO A 183 -3.93 1.03 -1.09
C PRO A 183 -3.12 1.60 0.10
N PRO A 184 -2.34 0.77 0.81
CA PRO A 184 -1.54 1.22 1.94
C PRO A 184 -0.29 2.02 1.54
N THR A 185 0.16 1.90 0.29
CA THR A 185 1.42 2.50 -0.19
C THR A 185 1.29 3.05 -1.60
N SER A 186 2.16 4.01 -1.95
CA SER A 186 2.37 4.51 -3.31
C SER A 186 3.16 3.53 -4.20
N ALA A 187 3.52 2.34 -3.71
CA ALA A 187 4.36 1.39 -4.43
C ALA A 187 3.75 0.95 -5.78
N SER A 188 2.41 0.86 -5.87
CA SER A 188 1.74 0.59 -7.15
C SER A 188 1.93 1.72 -8.16
N THR A 189 1.89 2.97 -7.70
CA THR A 189 2.17 4.14 -8.54
C THR A 189 3.65 4.21 -8.91
N GLU A 190 4.57 3.92 -7.99
CA GLU A 190 6.02 3.92 -8.23
C GLU A 190 6.43 2.85 -9.25
N ARG A 191 5.85 1.65 -9.21
CA ARG A 191 6.07 0.61 -10.23
C ARG A 191 5.56 1.04 -11.61
N SER A 192 4.43 1.74 -11.65
CA SER A 192 3.89 2.32 -12.89
C SER A 192 4.81 3.43 -13.44
N PHE A 193 5.37 4.28 -12.57
CA PHE A 193 6.33 5.31 -12.95
C PHE A 193 7.70 4.75 -13.36
N SER A 194 8.19 3.70 -12.71
CA SER A 194 9.41 2.99 -13.13
C SER A 194 9.25 2.41 -14.54
N THR A 195 8.08 1.86 -14.84
CA THR A 195 7.73 1.43 -16.19
C THR A 195 7.71 2.59 -17.19
N TYR A 196 7.21 3.75 -16.78
CA TYR A 196 7.25 4.97 -17.58
C TYR A 196 8.69 5.40 -17.89
N GLY A 197 9.61 5.29 -16.92
CA GLY A 197 11.04 5.52 -17.11
C GLY A 197 11.71 4.56 -18.10
N LEU A 198 11.24 3.33 -18.22
CA LEU A 198 11.71 2.38 -19.23
C LEU A 198 11.16 2.70 -20.64
N VAL A 199 9.92 3.18 -20.73
CA VAL A 199 9.29 3.59 -21.99
C VAL A 199 9.91 4.89 -22.52
N HIS A 200 10.26 5.82 -21.62
CA HIS A 200 10.94 7.08 -21.88
C HIS A 200 12.45 7.04 -21.66
N ALA A 201 13.07 5.86 -21.61
CA ALA A 201 14.51 5.77 -21.43
C ALA A 201 15.24 6.59 -22.53
N ALA A 202 16.36 7.23 -22.18
CA ALA A 202 17.08 8.23 -23.01
C ALA A 202 17.44 7.79 -24.45
N LYS A 203 17.28 6.51 -24.79
CA LYS A 203 17.47 5.93 -26.14
C LYS A 203 16.21 5.98 -27.03
N ARG A 204 15.01 6.27 -26.48
CA ARG A 204 13.70 6.34 -27.17
C ARG A 204 12.98 7.68 -26.92
N ASN A 205 13.70 8.80 -27.05
CA ASN A 205 13.24 10.16 -26.72
C ASN A 205 12.16 10.77 -27.66
N ARG A 206 11.48 9.99 -28.51
CA ARG A 206 10.54 10.52 -29.52
C ARG A 206 9.07 10.15 -29.28
N LEU A 207 8.74 9.71 -28.06
CA LEU A 207 7.37 9.42 -27.65
C LEU A 207 6.77 10.65 -26.97
N THR A 208 5.63 11.12 -27.47
CA THR A 208 4.85 12.13 -26.75
C THR A 208 4.32 11.54 -25.44
N THR A 209 4.10 12.41 -24.44
CA THR A 209 3.55 12.04 -23.12
C THR A 209 2.24 11.24 -23.25
N ASP A 210 1.37 11.61 -24.19
CA ASP A 210 0.11 10.90 -24.47
C ASP A 210 0.34 9.46 -24.97
N ARG A 211 1.26 9.26 -25.93
CA ARG A 211 1.56 7.93 -26.47
C ARG A 211 2.21 7.02 -25.43
N ALA A 212 3.12 7.55 -24.63
CA ALA A 212 3.71 6.79 -23.54
C ALA A 212 2.70 6.41 -22.46
N SER A 213 1.77 7.31 -22.12
CA SER A 213 0.68 7.01 -21.19
C SER A 213 -0.22 5.87 -21.69
N LYS A 214 -0.59 5.89 -22.98
CA LYS A 214 -1.34 4.80 -23.62
C LYS A 214 -0.56 3.48 -23.61
N LEU A 215 0.75 3.50 -23.87
CA LEU A 215 1.60 2.31 -23.83
C LEU A 215 1.70 1.72 -22.42
N VAL A 216 1.90 2.54 -21.39
CA VAL A 216 1.92 2.07 -19.99
C VAL A 216 0.56 1.50 -19.59
N TYR A 217 -0.54 2.14 -19.99
CA TYR A 217 -1.89 1.62 -19.78
C TYR A 217 -2.07 0.23 -20.42
N VAL A 218 -1.75 0.08 -21.71
CA VAL A 218 -1.87 -1.21 -22.42
C VAL A 218 -0.99 -2.27 -21.75
N LYS A 219 0.27 -1.94 -21.42
CA LYS A 219 1.19 -2.87 -20.74
C LYS A 219 0.65 -3.33 -19.38
N HIS A 220 0.13 -2.41 -18.57
CA HIS A 220 -0.45 -2.73 -17.27
C HIS A 220 -1.67 -3.65 -17.41
N ASN A 221 -2.59 -3.34 -18.34
CA ASN A 221 -3.79 -4.15 -18.55
C ASN A 221 -3.48 -5.54 -19.13
N LEU A 222 -2.51 -5.65 -20.05
CA LEU A 222 -2.04 -6.95 -20.56
C LEU A 222 -1.45 -7.82 -19.43
N LYS A 223 -0.70 -7.21 -18.49
CA LYS A 223 -0.21 -7.93 -17.30
C LYS A 223 -1.36 -8.46 -16.47
N LEU A 224 -2.37 -7.64 -16.17
CA LEU A 224 -3.54 -8.07 -15.40
C LEU A 224 -4.31 -9.21 -16.08
N GLN A 225 -4.48 -9.16 -17.40
CA GLN A 225 -5.14 -10.23 -18.16
C GLN A 225 -4.36 -11.55 -18.07
N LYS A 226 -3.04 -11.52 -18.25
CA LYS A 226 -2.20 -12.74 -18.25
C LYS A 226 -1.94 -13.31 -16.86
N SER A 227 -1.90 -12.46 -15.82
CA SER A 227 -1.86 -12.92 -14.43
C SER A 227 -3.16 -13.64 -14.02
N ASN A 228 -4.31 -13.27 -14.59
CA ASN A 228 -5.55 -14.04 -14.43
C ASN A 228 -5.51 -15.39 -15.14
N ASP A 229 -4.74 -15.51 -16.22
CA ASP A 229 -4.56 -16.76 -16.99
C ASP A 229 -3.43 -17.66 -16.43
N GLY A 230 -2.69 -17.20 -15.41
CA GLY A 230 -1.65 -17.96 -14.71
C GLY A 230 -0.26 -17.92 -15.35
N GLU A 231 0.01 -16.98 -16.26
CA GLU A 231 1.33 -16.79 -16.89
C GLU A 231 2.05 -15.56 -16.31
N ASP A 232 3.12 -15.77 -15.53
CA ASP A 232 4.01 -14.71 -15.07
C ASP A 232 4.94 -14.25 -16.21
N LEU A 233 4.79 -12.99 -16.61
CA LEU A 233 5.63 -12.36 -17.63
C LEU A 233 6.75 -11.54 -16.99
N GLU A 234 7.95 -12.11 -16.88
CA GLU A 234 9.19 -11.34 -16.78
C GLU A 234 9.57 -10.82 -18.17
N TRP A 235 9.35 -9.53 -18.43
CA TRP A 235 9.89 -8.88 -19.63
C TRP A 235 11.29 -8.35 -19.33
N SER A 236 12.30 -8.92 -19.97
CA SER A 236 13.66 -8.35 -20.02
C SER A 236 13.65 -7.03 -20.79
N GLU A 237 14.65 -6.18 -20.52
CA GLU A 237 14.87 -4.88 -21.19
C GLU A 237 14.92 -4.98 -22.74
N ASP A 238 15.09 -6.19 -23.28
CA ASP A 238 15.32 -6.48 -24.70
C ASP A 238 14.07 -6.86 -25.50
N ASN A 239 12.88 -6.94 -24.88
CA ASN A 239 11.71 -7.34 -25.65
C ASN A 239 11.22 -6.18 -26.55
N ASN A 240 11.78 -6.15 -27.76
CA ASN A 240 11.35 -5.38 -28.91
C ASN A 240 9.87 -5.67 -29.19
N LEU A 241 9.00 -4.75 -28.78
CA LEU A 241 7.80 -4.48 -29.58
C LEU A 241 8.31 -3.81 -30.85
N GLU A 242 8.61 -4.61 -31.88
CA GLU A 242 8.64 -4.12 -33.25
C GLU A 242 7.26 -3.54 -33.55
N ILE A 243 7.13 -2.23 -33.35
CA ILE A 243 6.05 -1.46 -33.95
C ILE A 243 6.35 -1.52 -35.44
N ASN A 244 5.71 -2.47 -36.14
CA ASN A 244 5.66 -2.45 -37.59
C ASN A 244 5.05 -1.12 -38.01
N SER A 245 5.91 -0.18 -38.36
CA SER A 245 5.57 1.00 -39.13
C SER A 245 5.28 0.55 -40.55
N SER A 246 4.07 0.08 -40.81
CA SER A 246 3.52 0.12 -42.16
C SER A 246 2.85 1.48 -42.36
N GLU A 247 3.63 2.41 -42.94
CA GLU A 247 3.28 3.36 -44.02
C GLU A 247 1.80 3.36 -44.46
N ASN A 248 1.05 4.46 -44.68
CA ASN A 248 1.23 5.91 -44.83
C ASN A 248 -0.13 6.56 -44.40
N GLU A 249 -0.33 7.86 -44.18
CA GLU A 249 -0.20 8.99 -45.11
C GLU A 249 -0.55 10.28 -44.34
N GLU A 250 0.22 11.34 -44.59
CA GLU A 250 -0.13 12.78 -44.50
C GLU A 250 -0.75 13.35 -43.20
N ASP A 251 0.07 14.08 -42.45
CA ASP A 251 -0.19 15.50 -42.18
C ASP A 251 1.12 16.17 -41.73
N GLU A 252 1.73 16.86 -42.69
CA GLU A 252 2.85 17.78 -42.49
C GLU A 252 2.28 19.07 -41.89
N LEU A 253 2.26 19.15 -40.55
CA LEU A 253 2.11 20.42 -39.84
C LEU A 253 3.40 20.69 -39.08
N LEU A 254 4.22 21.54 -39.71
CA LEU A 254 5.33 22.24 -39.06
C LEU A 254 4.72 23.16 -37.99
N GLU A 255 4.75 22.74 -36.73
CA GLU A 255 4.64 23.68 -35.60
C GLU A 255 6.06 23.94 -35.09
N GLU A 256 6.44 25.22 -35.18
CA GLU A 256 7.71 25.77 -34.74
C GLU A 256 7.95 25.41 -33.26
N GLU A 257 9.14 24.89 -32.95
CA GLU A 257 9.61 24.70 -31.58
C GLU A 257 9.74 26.08 -30.92
N GLU A 258 8.75 26.49 -30.11
CA GLU A 258 9.02 27.42 -29.02
C GLU A 258 9.59 26.61 -27.85
N ASP A 259 10.87 26.84 -27.56
CA ASP A 259 11.53 26.42 -26.33
C ASP A 259 10.77 27.02 -25.13
N ILE A 260 9.82 26.27 -24.56
CA ILE A 260 9.25 26.60 -23.27
C ILE A 260 10.28 26.15 -22.22
N ASP A 261 11.13 27.09 -21.83
CA ASP A 261 12.03 26.96 -20.69
C ASP A 261 11.16 26.97 -19.42
N ILE A 262 10.73 25.78 -18.98
CA ILE A 262 9.91 25.63 -17.77
C ILE A 262 10.83 25.81 -16.57
N ASP A 263 10.75 27.00 -15.96
CA ASP A 263 11.42 27.32 -14.71
C ASP A 263 10.97 26.32 -13.61
N PRO A 264 11.91 25.60 -12.96
CA PRO A 264 11.61 24.66 -11.88
C PRO A 264 10.70 25.23 -10.77
N ASP A 265 10.71 26.55 -10.54
CA ASP A 265 9.86 27.19 -9.53
C ASP A 265 8.37 27.26 -9.91
N GLU A 266 7.99 27.18 -11.19
CA GLU A 266 6.58 27.14 -11.60
C GLU A 266 5.92 25.78 -11.29
N THR A 267 6.68 24.69 -11.35
CA THR A 267 6.16 23.35 -11.04
C THR A 267 5.82 23.19 -9.56
N GLU A 268 6.61 23.81 -8.68
CA GLU A 268 6.37 23.87 -7.24
C GLU A 268 5.13 24.72 -6.91
N SER A 269 4.92 25.81 -7.65
CA SER A 269 3.74 26.69 -7.51
C SER A 269 2.44 25.99 -7.93
N ILE A 270 2.47 25.18 -8.98
CA ILE A 270 1.33 24.37 -9.43
C ILE A 270 1.02 23.25 -8.40
N PHE A 271 2.05 22.63 -7.82
CA PHE A 271 1.89 21.62 -6.77
C PHE A 271 1.30 22.21 -5.48
N GLN A 272 1.71 23.43 -5.11
CA GLN A 272 1.16 24.14 -3.96
C GLN A 272 -0.26 24.68 -4.21
N ALA A 273 -0.59 25.09 -5.44
CA ALA A 273 -1.94 25.52 -5.82
C ALA A 273 -2.95 24.35 -5.81
N ALA A 274 -2.52 23.14 -6.15
CA ALA A 274 -3.33 21.93 -6.05
C ALA A 274 -3.64 21.55 -4.59
N ASN A 275 -2.67 21.73 -3.68
CA ASN A 275 -2.88 21.48 -2.25
C ASN A 275 -3.75 22.55 -1.55
N ASN A 276 -3.82 23.77 -2.06
CA ASN A 276 -4.64 24.85 -1.48
C ASN A 276 -6.10 24.87 -1.95
N LYS A 277 -6.50 24.02 -2.91
CA LYS A 277 -7.91 23.88 -3.35
C LYS A 277 -8.77 22.95 -2.46
N HIS A 278 -8.20 22.40 -1.38
CA HIS A 278 -8.91 21.60 -0.38
C HIS A 278 -8.84 22.19 1.04
N LYS A 279 -8.93 23.53 1.16
CA LYS A 279 -9.35 24.20 2.39
C LYS A 279 -10.74 24.80 2.23
#